data_AF-H6V382-F1
#
_entry.id   AF-H6V382-F1
#
_cell.length_a   1.000
_cell.length_b   1.000
_cell.length_c   1.000
_cell.angle_alpha   90.00
_cell.angle_beta   90.00
_cell.angle_gamma   90.00
#
_symmetry.space_group_name_H-M   'P 1'
#
loop_
_entity.id
_entity.type
_entity.pdbx_description
1 polymer ?
#
loop_
_entity_poly.entity_id
_entity_poly.type
_entity_poly.pdbx_seq_one_letter_code
_entity_poly.pdbx_strand_id
1 'polypeptide(L)'
;TQNQALSALPFLYKQVLKIELDRIRDVRRAKRTPNLPVVLTKEETRQILDHLPGKQRLMGMLMYGSGLRLLECLRLRVKDIDFGRRELTVRHGKGGKDRRTVLPTDLIRPLQKHLREVRKQHESDLSKQAGYVEMPHALARKFPNASRSWLWQWVFPATRTYTDRETGEIRRHHYHESALQRTVGQAAPRAGIPKRVTCHAFRHSFATHLL
;
A
#
# COMPACT_ATOMS: atom_id res chain seq x y z
N THR A 1 14.22 -14.78 10.06
CA THR A 1 13.61 -15.81 10.97
C THR A 1 13.95 -17.20 10.45
N GLN A 2 13.96 -18.23 11.32
CA GLN A 2 14.28 -19.62 10.94
C GLN A 2 13.49 -20.11 9.72
N ASN A 3 12.18 -19.86 9.64
CA ASN A 3 11.38 -20.28 8.49
C ASN A 3 11.76 -19.56 7.17
N GLN A 4 12.25 -18.32 7.24
CA GLN A 4 12.75 -17.60 6.07
C GLN A 4 14.08 -18.21 5.61
N ALA A 5 14.98 -18.51 6.55
CA ALA A 5 16.25 -19.18 6.26
C ALA A 5 16.03 -20.59 5.69
N LEU A 6 15.11 -21.36 6.29
CA LEU A 6 14.73 -22.69 5.82
C LEU A 6 14.01 -22.67 4.47
N SER A 7 13.47 -21.53 4.05
CA SER A 7 12.95 -21.35 2.69
C SER A 7 14.04 -20.91 1.71
N ALA A 8 14.99 -20.08 2.18
CA ALA A 8 16.08 -19.54 1.36
C ALA A 8 17.16 -20.58 1.03
N LEU A 9 17.53 -21.44 1.98
CA LEU A 9 18.61 -22.42 1.81
C LEU A 9 18.26 -23.48 0.74
N PRO A 10 17.09 -24.16 0.77
CA PRO A 10 16.71 -25.05 -0.31
C PRO A 10 16.62 -24.35 -1.67
N PHE A 11 16.16 -23.10 -1.70
CA PHE A 11 16.10 -22.32 -2.93
C PHE A 11 17.51 -22.06 -3.49
N LEU A 12 18.45 -21.58 -2.67
CA LEU A 12 19.83 -21.33 -3.09
C LEU A 12 20.46 -22.60 -3.68
N TYR A 13 20.45 -23.69 -2.95
CA TYR A 13 21.11 -24.92 -3.37
C TYR A 13 20.44 -25.56 -4.59
N LYS A 14 19.11 -25.67 -4.58
CA LYS A 14 18.39 -26.32 -5.69
C LYS A 14 18.31 -25.47 -6.94
N GLN A 15 17.99 -24.19 -6.79
CA GLN A 15 17.68 -23.32 -7.94
C GLN A 15 18.90 -22.59 -8.48
N VAL A 16 19.80 -22.15 -7.60
CA VAL A 16 20.99 -21.36 -7.99
C VAL A 16 22.20 -22.28 -8.18
N LEU A 17 22.56 -23.06 -7.15
CA LEU A 17 23.78 -23.89 -7.17
C LEU A 17 23.61 -25.23 -7.89
N LYS A 18 22.36 -25.64 -8.17
CA LYS A 18 22.03 -26.94 -8.80
C LYS A 18 22.58 -28.15 -8.04
N ILE A 19 22.68 -28.04 -6.72
CA ILE A 19 23.09 -29.10 -5.80
C ILE A 19 21.84 -29.66 -5.12
N GLU A 20 21.63 -30.97 -5.24
CA GLU A 20 20.56 -31.66 -4.51
C GLU A 20 20.90 -31.75 -3.01
N LEU A 21 19.94 -31.37 -2.17
CA LEU A 21 20.08 -31.40 -0.71
C LEU A 21 19.23 -32.53 -0.15
N ASP A 22 19.87 -33.66 0.15
CA ASP A 22 19.16 -34.84 0.65
C ASP A 22 18.64 -34.66 2.10
N ARG A 23 19.23 -33.75 2.88
CA ARG A 23 19.09 -33.71 4.36
C ARG A 23 18.28 -32.56 4.96
N ILE A 24 17.57 -31.73 4.19
CA ILE A 24 16.78 -30.61 4.77
C ILE A 24 15.35 -31.03 5.18
N ARG A 25 14.92 -32.26 4.86
CA ARG A 25 13.53 -32.70 5.10
C ARG A 25 13.11 -32.76 6.58
N ASP A 26 14.05 -32.98 7.50
CA ASP A 26 13.77 -33.14 8.93
C ASP A 26 13.84 -31.85 9.76
N VAL A 27 14.09 -30.69 9.14
CA VAL A 27 14.09 -29.43 9.88
C VAL A 27 12.65 -29.02 10.20
N ARG A 28 12.26 -29.23 11.45
CA ARG A 28 10.96 -28.77 11.98
C ARG A 28 10.83 -27.26 11.79
N ARG A 29 9.84 -26.84 11.00
CA ARG A 29 9.46 -25.43 10.88
C ARG A 29 9.05 -24.90 12.25
N ALA A 30 9.56 -23.73 12.62
CA ALA A 30 9.07 -23.04 13.80
C ALA A 30 7.58 -22.78 13.63
N LYS A 31 6.75 -23.33 14.53
CA LYS A 31 5.33 -22.99 14.61
C LYS A 31 5.24 -21.53 15.04
N ARG A 32 4.67 -20.68 14.18
CA ARG A 32 4.27 -19.34 14.60
C ARG A 32 2.96 -19.46 15.37
N THR A 33 2.95 -19.03 16.62
CA THR A 33 1.72 -18.84 17.37
C THR A 33 0.90 -17.76 16.64
N PRO A 34 -0.35 -18.04 16.23
CA PRO A 34 -1.19 -17.03 15.62
C PRO A 34 -1.51 -15.96 16.67
N ASN A 35 -1.02 -14.74 16.47
CA ASN A 35 -1.44 -13.61 17.29
C ASN A 35 -2.87 -13.24 16.90
N LEU A 36 -3.73 -13.02 17.89
CA LEU A 36 -5.07 -12.51 17.65
C LEU A 36 -4.99 -11.13 16.97
N PRO A 37 -5.79 -10.88 15.91
CA PRO A 37 -5.80 -9.59 15.26
C PRO A 37 -6.29 -8.53 16.24
N VAL A 38 -5.59 -7.40 16.29
CA VAL A 38 -6.05 -6.23 17.04
C VAL A 38 -7.22 -5.61 16.30
N VAL A 39 -8.40 -5.63 16.92
CA VAL A 39 -9.61 -4.96 16.47
C VAL A 39 -9.85 -3.73 17.35
N LEU A 40 -10.12 -2.61 16.70
CA LEU A 40 -10.43 -1.32 17.32
C LEU A 40 -11.93 -1.14 17.36
N THR A 41 -12.44 -0.50 18.41
CA THR A 41 -13.82 0.00 18.39
C THR A 41 -13.95 1.13 17.37
N LYS A 42 -15.19 1.47 16.98
CA LYS A 42 -15.46 2.62 16.11
C LYS A 42 -14.90 3.92 16.69
N GLU A 43 -15.01 4.08 18.01
CA GLU A 43 -14.53 5.26 18.73
C GLU A 43 -13.00 5.31 18.80
N GLU A 44 -12.34 4.19 19.14
CA GLU A 44 -10.87 4.10 19.08
C GLU A 44 -10.33 4.40 17.68
N THR A 45 -11.00 3.87 16.65
CA THR A 45 -10.62 4.10 15.25
C THR A 45 -10.69 5.58 14.92
N ARG A 46 -11.80 6.24 15.29
CA ARG A 46 -11.99 7.67 15.09
C ARG A 46 -10.90 8.49 15.79
N GLN A 47 -10.65 8.23 17.06
CA GLN A 47 -9.62 8.93 17.84
C GLN A 47 -8.22 8.79 17.22
N ILE A 48 -7.85 7.60 16.73
CA ILE A 48 -6.55 7.40 16.06
C ILE A 48 -6.49 8.19 14.76
N LEU A 49 -7.55 8.14 13.95
CA LEU A 49 -7.61 8.83 12.66
C LEU A 49 -7.53 10.35 12.84
N ASP A 50 -8.10 10.90 13.91
CA ASP A 50 -8.06 12.33 14.23
C ASP A 50 -6.65 12.81 14.59
N HIS A 51 -5.78 11.92 15.08
CA HIS A 51 -4.36 12.21 15.34
C HIS A 51 -3.45 12.03 14.12
N LEU A 52 -3.98 11.59 12.97
CA LEU A 52 -3.21 11.50 11.74
C LEU A 52 -3.23 12.84 10.98
N PRO A 53 -2.08 13.34 10.48
CA PRO A 53 -2.03 14.56 9.70
C PRO A 53 -2.41 14.32 8.23
N GLY A 54 -3.03 15.32 7.61
CA GLY A 54 -3.17 15.48 6.16
C GLY A 54 -3.49 14.19 5.38
N LYS A 55 -2.62 13.84 4.42
CA LYS A 55 -2.79 12.65 3.56
C LYS A 55 -2.71 11.33 4.32
N GLN A 56 -2.00 11.25 5.44
CA GLN A 56 -1.93 10.05 6.28
C GLN A 56 -3.28 9.73 6.90
N ARG A 57 -4.06 10.76 7.29
CA ARG A 57 -5.46 10.58 7.72
C ARG A 57 -6.31 10.01 6.61
N LEU A 58 -6.21 10.56 5.40
CA LEU A 58 -6.95 10.07 4.23
C LEU A 58 -6.59 8.60 3.90
N MET A 59 -5.31 8.24 3.96
CA MET A 59 -4.87 6.84 3.83
C MET A 59 -5.44 5.94 4.93
N GLY A 60 -5.41 6.38 6.19
CA GLY A 60 -6.01 5.67 7.32
C GLY A 60 -7.51 5.42 7.13
N MET A 61 -8.24 6.46 6.72
CA MET A 61 -9.67 6.38 6.47
C MET A 61 -10.00 5.47 5.29
N LEU A 62 -9.19 5.44 4.22
CA LEU A 62 -9.38 4.49 3.11
C LEU A 62 -9.08 3.05 3.55
N MET A 63 -8.03 2.81 4.35
CA MET A 63 -7.75 1.47 4.86
C MET A 63 -8.88 0.95 5.75
N TYR A 64 -9.46 1.82 6.59
CA TYR A 64 -10.61 1.48 7.42
C TYR A 64 -11.91 1.37 6.60
N GLY A 65 -12.29 2.38 5.83
CA GLY A 65 -13.59 2.41 5.16
C GLY A 65 -13.70 1.54 3.90
N SER A 66 -12.58 1.13 3.31
CA SER A 66 -12.53 0.29 2.12
C SER A 66 -11.80 -1.04 2.36
N GLY A 67 -11.43 -1.33 3.61
CA GLY A 67 -10.71 -2.53 3.99
C GLY A 67 -9.43 -2.76 3.20
N LEU A 68 -8.69 -1.72 2.82
CA LEU A 68 -7.45 -1.88 2.03
C LEU A 68 -6.31 -2.40 2.91
N ARG A 69 -5.44 -3.25 2.35
CA ARG A 69 -4.12 -3.50 2.95
C ARG A 69 -3.24 -2.27 2.77
N LEU A 70 -2.21 -2.13 3.61
CA LEU A 70 -1.25 -1.02 3.54
C LEU A 70 -0.71 -0.81 2.11
N LEU A 71 -0.15 -1.84 1.50
CA LEU A 71 0.40 -1.73 0.15
C LEU A 71 -0.68 -1.56 -0.93
N GLU A 72 -1.90 -2.05 -0.72
CA GLU A 72 -3.01 -1.81 -1.65
C GLU A 72 -3.42 -0.33 -1.65
N CYS A 73 -3.46 0.30 -0.47
CA CYS A 73 -3.74 1.73 -0.33
C CYS A 73 -2.64 2.59 -0.94
N LEU A 74 -1.38 2.27 -0.68
CA LEU A 74 -0.25 3.07 -1.18
C LEU A 74 -0.08 2.92 -2.69
N ARG A 75 -0.35 1.74 -3.24
CA ARG A 75 -0.21 1.45 -4.67
C ARG A 75 -1.46 1.76 -5.49
N LEU A 76 -2.47 2.40 -4.90
CA LEU A 76 -3.67 2.79 -5.63
C LEU A 76 -3.30 3.80 -6.73
N ARG A 77 -3.77 3.57 -7.96
CA ARG A 77 -3.60 4.49 -9.09
C ARG A 77 -4.83 5.35 -9.28
N VAL A 78 -4.70 6.50 -9.93
CA VAL A 78 -5.84 7.39 -10.20
C VAL A 78 -6.97 6.66 -10.94
N LYS A 79 -6.63 5.86 -11.96
CA LYS A 79 -7.60 5.06 -12.73
C LYS A 79 -8.35 3.99 -11.93
N ASP A 80 -7.86 3.66 -10.74
CA ASP A 80 -8.46 2.61 -9.91
C ASP A 80 -9.61 3.16 -9.04
N ILE A 81 -9.86 4.48 -9.07
CA ILE A 81 -10.95 5.13 -8.34
C ILE A 81 -12.11 5.42 -9.30
N ASP A 82 -13.27 4.88 -9.01
CA ASP A 82 -14.52 5.22 -9.69
C ASP A 82 -15.45 5.98 -8.74
N PHE A 83 -15.49 7.30 -8.90
CA PHE A 83 -16.35 8.16 -8.07
C PHE A 83 -17.84 8.02 -8.40
N GLY A 84 -18.20 7.65 -9.63
CA GLY A 84 -19.59 7.49 -10.05
C GLY A 84 -20.20 6.23 -9.44
N ARG A 85 -19.45 5.13 -9.45
CA ARG A 85 -19.85 3.86 -8.83
C ARG A 85 -19.55 3.79 -7.34
N ARG A 86 -18.75 4.72 -6.81
CA ARG A 86 -18.25 4.69 -5.43
C ARG A 86 -17.49 3.39 -5.14
N GLU A 87 -16.61 3.03 -6.06
CA GLU A 87 -15.83 1.79 -6.03
C GLU A 87 -14.33 2.09 -6.17
N LEU A 88 -13.51 1.23 -5.54
CA LEU A 88 -12.07 1.16 -5.73
C LEU A 88 -11.70 -0.19 -6.33
N THR A 89 -10.84 -0.18 -7.35
CA THR A 89 -10.28 -1.39 -7.95
C THR A 89 -8.91 -1.67 -7.37
N VAL A 90 -8.80 -2.73 -6.56
CA VAL A 90 -7.51 -3.17 -6.03
C VAL A 90 -6.87 -4.13 -7.03
N ARG A 91 -5.76 -3.71 -7.62
CA ARG A 91 -4.97 -4.49 -8.57
C ARG A 91 -3.99 -5.41 -7.86
N HIS A 92 -3.70 -6.58 -8.45
CA HIS A 92 -2.72 -7.54 -7.93
C HIS A 92 -2.96 -7.95 -6.47
N GLY A 93 -4.22 -8.25 -6.14
CA GLY A 93 -4.58 -8.82 -4.84
C GLY A 93 -3.99 -10.22 -4.63
N LYS A 94 -4.38 -10.88 -3.53
CA LYS A 94 -3.96 -12.25 -3.21
C LYS A 94 -4.25 -13.18 -4.40
N GLY A 95 -3.23 -13.88 -4.89
CA GLY A 95 -3.34 -14.76 -6.06
C GLY A 95 -3.28 -14.05 -7.42
N GLY A 96 -2.86 -12.77 -7.46
CA GLY A 96 -2.73 -12.01 -8.70
C GLY A 96 -4.05 -11.55 -9.31
N LYS A 97 -5.17 -11.71 -8.60
CA LYS A 97 -6.50 -11.31 -9.05
C LYS A 97 -6.84 -9.90 -8.59
N ASP A 98 -7.57 -9.19 -9.46
CA ASP A 98 -8.14 -7.90 -9.13
C ASP A 98 -9.43 -8.09 -8.32
N ARG A 99 -9.71 -7.15 -7.41
CA ARG A 99 -10.97 -7.11 -6.66
C ARG A 99 -11.50 -5.69 -6.58
N ARG A 100 -12.83 -5.56 -6.50
CA ARG A 100 -13.46 -4.28 -6.19
C ARG A 100 -13.76 -4.16 -4.69
N THR A 101 -13.80 -2.93 -4.21
CA THR A 101 -14.21 -2.61 -2.84
C THR A 101 -14.89 -1.26 -2.80
N VAL A 102 -15.58 -0.96 -1.71
CA VAL A 102 -16.39 0.25 -1.56
C VAL A 102 -15.51 1.49 -1.36
N LEU A 103 -15.94 2.62 -1.90
CA LEU A 103 -15.41 3.95 -1.58
C LEU A 103 -16.43 4.65 -0.65
N PRO A 104 -16.10 4.89 0.63
CA PRO A 104 -16.98 5.63 1.53
C PRO A 104 -17.37 7.00 0.97
N THR A 105 -18.66 7.34 1.06
CA THR A 105 -19.19 8.61 0.53
C THR A 105 -18.49 9.83 1.14
N ASP A 106 -18.20 9.79 2.44
CA ASP A 106 -17.53 10.89 3.16
C ASP A 106 -16.10 11.14 2.66
N LEU A 107 -15.49 10.15 1.99
CA LEU A 107 -14.14 10.26 1.44
C LEU A 107 -14.11 10.80 0.02
N ILE A 108 -15.24 10.92 -0.67
CA ILE A 108 -15.28 11.40 -2.06
C ILE A 108 -14.72 12.82 -2.16
N ARG A 109 -15.24 13.77 -1.37
CA ARG A 109 -14.79 15.17 -1.43
C ARG A 109 -13.33 15.35 -0.99
N PRO A 110 -12.87 14.77 0.15
CA PRO A 110 -11.46 14.81 0.53
C PRO A 110 -10.53 14.21 -0.53
N LEU A 111 -10.91 13.07 -1.11
CA LEU A 111 -10.10 12.39 -2.12
C LEU A 111 -10.01 13.19 -3.42
N GLN A 112 -11.12 13.80 -3.87
CA GLN A 112 -11.09 14.70 -5.03
C GLN A 112 -10.21 15.92 -4.79
N LYS A 113 -10.26 16.52 -3.59
CA LYS A 113 -9.37 17.64 -3.23
C LYS A 113 -7.90 17.22 -3.29
N HIS A 114 -7.58 16.10 -2.65
CA HIS A 114 -6.24 15.52 -2.66
C HIS A 114 -5.75 15.23 -4.08
N LEU A 115 -6.59 14.64 -4.95
CA LEU A 115 -6.23 14.38 -6.34
C LEU A 115 -5.97 15.65 -7.16
N ARG A 116 -6.66 16.77 -6.88
CA ARG A 116 -6.35 18.06 -7.52
C ARG A 116 -4.95 18.56 -7.14
N GLU A 117 -4.56 18.41 -5.88
CA GLU A 117 -3.21 18.79 -5.41
C GLU A 117 -2.14 17.87 -6.04
N VAL A 118 -2.40 16.56 -6.08
CA VAL A 118 -1.52 15.59 -6.75
C VAL A 118 -1.39 15.87 -8.24
N ARG A 119 -2.48 16.27 -8.90
CA ARG A 119 -2.45 16.64 -10.32
C ARG A 119 -1.57 17.85 -10.59
N LYS A 120 -1.69 18.91 -9.77
CA LYS A 120 -0.80 20.07 -9.85
C LYS A 120 0.67 19.70 -9.66
N GLN A 121 0.95 18.82 -8.70
CA GLN A 121 2.31 18.30 -8.50
C GLN A 121 2.82 17.55 -9.74
N HIS A 122 1.97 16.69 -10.33
CA HIS A 122 2.31 15.93 -11.53
C HIS A 122 2.59 16.85 -12.73
N GLU A 123 1.75 17.85 -12.95
CA GLU A 123 1.93 18.85 -14.01
C GLU A 123 3.24 19.64 -13.82
N SER A 124 3.59 20.00 -12.57
CA SER A 124 4.90 20.62 -12.26
C SER A 124 6.08 19.67 -12.44
N ASP A 125 5.91 18.37 -12.24
CA ASP A 125 6.98 17.40 -12.49
C ASP A 125 7.18 17.21 -14.00
N LEU A 126 6.10 17.16 -14.77
CA LEU A 126 6.14 17.04 -16.24
C LEU A 126 6.86 18.23 -16.89
N SER A 127 6.67 19.46 -16.39
CA SER A 127 7.36 20.65 -16.91
C SER A 127 8.88 20.61 -16.68
N LYS A 128 9.34 19.77 -15.75
CA LYS A 128 10.76 19.56 -15.43
C LYS A 128 11.33 18.28 -16.07
N GLN A 129 10.66 17.76 -17.10
CA GLN A 129 11.00 16.47 -17.74
C GLN A 129 11.05 15.29 -16.74
N ALA A 130 10.26 15.37 -15.66
CA ALA A 130 10.06 14.31 -14.67
C ALA A 130 8.62 13.76 -14.75
N GLY A 131 8.10 13.24 -13.63
CA GLY A 131 6.71 12.78 -13.53
C GLY A 131 6.50 11.36 -14.07
N TYR A 132 7.57 10.59 -14.18
CA TYR A 132 7.47 9.18 -14.56
C TYR A 132 7.03 8.34 -13.34
N VAL A 133 6.30 7.27 -13.59
CA VAL A 133 6.03 6.23 -12.59
C VAL A 133 6.52 4.88 -13.06
N GLU A 134 6.86 4.03 -12.10
CA GLU A 134 7.13 2.62 -12.37
C GLU A 134 5.88 1.97 -13.00
N MET A 135 6.10 1.26 -14.10
CA MET A 135 5.09 0.53 -14.86
C MET A 135 5.44 -0.96 -14.89
N PRO A 136 4.46 -1.87 -14.79
CA PRO A 136 4.75 -3.30 -14.96
C PRO A 136 5.40 -3.57 -16.33
N HIS A 137 6.48 -4.35 -16.37
CA HIS A 137 7.34 -4.51 -17.57
C HIS A 137 6.56 -4.81 -18.87
N ALA A 138 5.53 -5.65 -18.82
CA ALA A 138 4.71 -5.97 -19.99
C ALA A 138 3.91 -4.75 -20.49
N LEU A 139 3.41 -3.92 -19.58
CA LEU A 139 2.65 -2.71 -19.88
C LEU A 139 3.56 -1.56 -20.33
N ALA A 140 4.75 -1.44 -19.74
CA ALA A 140 5.73 -0.44 -20.14
C ALA A 140 6.12 -0.58 -21.61
N ARG A 141 6.33 -1.82 -22.08
CA ARG A 141 6.61 -2.11 -23.50
C ARG A 141 5.45 -1.79 -24.43
N LYS A 142 4.22 -2.12 -24.02
CA LYS A 142 3.02 -1.95 -24.86
C LYS A 142 2.56 -0.49 -24.93
N PHE A 143 2.77 0.28 -23.85
CA PHE A 143 2.31 1.66 -23.71
C PHE A 143 3.42 2.54 -23.14
N PRO A 144 4.40 2.96 -23.95
CA PRO A 144 5.57 3.70 -23.47
C PRO A 144 5.21 5.04 -22.81
N ASN A 145 4.16 5.72 -23.29
CA ASN A 145 3.71 7.00 -22.74
C ASN A 145 2.81 6.87 -21.48
N ALA A 146 2.46 5.66 -21.07
CA ALA A 146 1.54 5.45 -19.95
C ALA A 146 2.14 5.93 -18.61
N SER A 147 3.46 5.83 -18.44
CA SER A 147 4.18 6.21 -17.22
C SER A 147 4.06 7.70 -16.86
N ARG A 148 3.79 8.57 -17.85
CA ARG A 148 3.61 10.02 -17.65
C ARG A 148 2.15 10.45 -17.65
N SER A 149 1.25 9.55 -18.01
CA SER A 149 -0.17 9.87 -18.08
C SER A 149 -0.79 9.93 -16.68
N TRP A 150 -1.78 10.82 -16.51
CA TRP A 150 -2.45 11.04 -15.23
C TRP A 150 -3.09 9.78 -14.64
N LEU A 151 -3.67 8.94 -15.49
CA LEU A 151 -4.38 7.71 -15.09
C LEU A 151 -3.49 6.72 -14.33
N TRP A 152 -2.19 6.71 -14.62
CA TRP A 152 -1.22 5.81 -14.01
C TRP A 152 -0.48 6.44 -12.84
N GLN A 153 -0.75 7.68 -12.47
CA GLN A 153 -0.11 8.28 -11.31
C GLN A 153 -0.62 7.64 -10.01
N TRP A 154 0.25 7.63 -8.99
CA TRP A 154 -0.12 7.17 -7.66
C TRP A 154 -1.11 8.16 -7.04
N VAL A 155 -2.16 7.64 -6.39
CA VAL A 155 -3.08 8.47 -5.60
C VAL A 155 -2.31 9.12 -4.46
N PHE A 156 -1.40 8.38 -3.81
CA PHE A 156 -0.54 8.89 -2.75
C PHE A 156 0.91 8.89 -3.21
N PRO A 157 1.39 9.95 -3.88
CA PRO A 157 2.76 10.00 -4.34
C PRO A 157 3.74 10.28 -3.19
N ALA A 158 4.98 9.81 -3.34
CA ALA A 158 6.10 10.14 -2.47
C ALA A 158 6.43 11.64 -2.54
N THR A 159 6.97 12.19 -1.46
CA THR A 159 7.35 13.60 -1.39
C THR A 159 8.52 13.93 -2.33
N ARG A 160 9.46 12.99 -2.49
CA ARG A 160 10.65 13.15 -3.32
C ARG A 160 10.55 12.29 -4.58
N THR A 161 11.20 12.75 -5.64
CA THR A 161 11.52 11.96 -6.83
C THR A 161 12.82 11.19 -6.63
N TYR A 162 13.06 10.21 -7.48
CA TYR A 162 14.32 9.50 -7.59
C TYR A 162 14.67 9.32 -9.07
N THR A 163 15.96 9.20 -9.38
CA THR A 163 16.41 8.87 -10.73
C THR A 163 16.53 7.36 -10.85
N ASP A 164 15.85 6.80 -11.83
CA ASP A 164 15.96 5.39 -12.18
C ASP A 164 17.35 5.08 -12.75
N ARG A 165 18.02 4.08 -12.21
CA ARG A 165 19.42 3.77 -12.60
C ARG A 165 19.53 3.18 -14.00
N GLU A 166 18.51 2.46 -14.45
CA GLU A 166 18.53 1.76 -15.74
C GLU A 166 18.11 2.70 -16.88
N THR A 167 17.07 3.50 -16.65
CA THR A 167 16.47 4.34 -17.69
C THR A 167 16.87 5.82 -17.62
N GLY A 168 17.47 6.27 -16.51
CA GLY A 168 17.78 7.69 -16.28
C GLY A 168 16.54 8.56 -16.00
N GLU A 169 15.34 7.98 -15.99
CA GLU A 169 14.09 8.70 -15.80
C GLU A 169 13.95 9.22 -14.37
N ILE A 170 13.48 10.47 -14.23
CA ILE A 170 13.13 11.02 -12.92
C ILE A 170 11.71 10.57 -12.56
N ARG A 171 11.63 9.57 -11.68
CA ARG A 171 10.40 8.89 -11.27
C ARG A 171 9.90 9.36 -9.91
N ARG A 172 8.60 9.21 -9.69
CA ARG A 172 7.96 9.37 -8.39
C ARG A 172 7.35 8.06 -7.95
N HIS A 173 7.82 7.56 -6.80
CA HIS A 173 7.26 6.36 -6.21
C HIS A 173 5.96 6.67 -5.44
N HIS A 174 5.24 5.65 -5.00
CA HIS A 174 4.17 5.85 -4.02
C HIS A 174 4.74 6.26 -2.66
N TYR A 175 3.87 6.83 -1.83
CA TYR A 175 4.18 7.21 -0.46
C TYR A 175 4.79 6.03 0.31
N HIS A 176 5.87 6.28 1.03
CA HIS A 176 6.66 5.23 1.66
C HIS A 176 5.93 4.63 2.87
N GLU A 177 5.84 3.30 2.92
CA GLU A 177 5.05 2.58 3.91
C GLU A 177 5.52 2.81 5.34
N SER A 178 6.83 2.92 5.57
CA SER A 178 7.38 3.13 6.91
C SER A 178 6.95 4.48 7.51
N ALA A 179 6.72 5.49 6.66
CA ALA A 179 6.26 6.80 7.13
C ALA A 179 4.85 6.68 7.69
N LEU A 180 3.93 6.03 6.96
CA LEU A 180 2.57 5.81 7.44
C LEU A 180 2.53 4.89 8.67
N GLN A 181 3.30 3.80 8.66
CA GLN A 181 3.39 2.89 9.80
C GLN A 181 3.88 3.58 11.06
N ARG A 182 4.94 4.42 10.94
CA ARG A 182 5.45 5.21 12.07
C ARG A 182 4.40 6.17 12.59
N THR A 183 3.73 6.92 11.70
CA THR A 183 2.69 7.88 12.12
C THR A 183 1.52 7.18 12.81
N VAL A 184 1.04 6.04 12.29
CA VAL A 184 -0.02 5.25 12.93
C VAL A 184 0.43 4.69 14.28
N GLY A 185 1.67 4.19 14.37
CA GLY A 185 2.23 3.68 15.62
C GLY A 185 2.39 4.76 16.70
N GLN A 186 2.58 6.03 16.30
CA GLN A 186 2.63 7.18 17.21
C GLN A 186 1.25 7.75 17.54
N ALA A 187 0.28 7.63 16.63
CA ALA A 187 -1.07 8.17 16.81
C ALA A 187 -1.84 7.42 17.89
N ALA A 188 -1.70 6.09 18.00
CA ALA A 188 -2.43 5.31 19.01
C ALA A 188 -2.07 5.68 20.46
N PRO A 189 -0.79 5.82 20.85
CA PRO A 189 -0.43 6.34 22.17
C PRO A 189 -0.93 7.76 22.42
N ARG A 190 -0.88 8.64 21.41
CA ARG A 190 -1.38 10.03 21.54
C ARG A 190 -2.89 10.10 21.74
N ALA A 191 -3.61 9.17 21.13
CA ALA A 191 -5.04 8.98 21.31
C ALA A 191 -5.41 8.31 22.65
N GLY A 192 -4.44 8.00 23.52
CA GLY A 192 -4.69 7.34 24.80
C GLY A 192 -5.10 5.87 24.68
N ILE A 193 -4.80 5.22 23.56
CA ILE A 193 -5.25 3.84 23.29
C ILE A 193 -4.15 2.84 23.67
N PRO A 194 -4.38 1.98 24.69
CA PRO A 194 -3.37 1.06 25.21
C PRO A 194 -3.24 -0.23 24.35
N LYS A 195 -3.45 -0.12 23.04
CA LYS A 195 -3.34 -1.23 22.08
C LYS A 195 -2.17 -0.99 21.13
N ARG A 196 -1.46 -2.06 20.76
CA ARG A 196 -0.44 -1.98 19.71
C ARG A 196 -1.10 -1.88 18.34
N VAL A 197 -1.34 -0.65 17.88
CA VAL A 197 -2.01 -0.39 16.60
C VAL A 197 -1.00 -0.38 15.46
N THR A 198 -1.35 -1.09 14.39
CA THR A 198 -0.66 -1.01 13.09
C THR A 198 -1.68 -0.69 12.00
N CYS A 199 -1.22 -0.36 10.78
CA CYS A 199 -2.12 -0.13 9.66
C CYS A 199 -3.07 -1.30 9.38
N HIS A 200 -2.67 -2.54 9.71
CA HIS A 200 -3.53 -3.71 9.55
C HIS A 200 -4.74 -3.70 10.50
N ALA A 201 -4.65 -3.04 11.66
CA ALA A 201 -5.76 -2.94 12.61
C ALA A 201 -6.98 -2.24 11.98
N PHE A 202 -6.77 -1.23 11.13
CA PHE A 202 -7.88 -0.58 10.40
C PHE A 202 -8.63 -1.56 9.50
N ARG A 203 -7.90 -2.37 8.73
CA ARG A 203 -8.52 -3.40 7.88
C ARG A 203 -9.22 -4.49 8.68
N HIS A 204 -8.63 -4.93 9.79
CA HIS A 204 -9.27 -5.92 10.65
C HIS A 204 -10.57 -5.37 11.25
N SER A 205 -10.53 -4.13 11.74
CA SER A 205 -11.71 -3.45 12.31
C SER A 205 -12.80 -3.24 11.26
N PHE A 206 -12.45 -2.91 10.01
CA PHE A 206 -13.41 -2.89 8.90
C PHE A 206 -14.15 -4.20 8.74
N ALA A 207 -13.42 -5.32 8.66
CA ALA A 207 -14.02 -6.63 8.46
C ALA A 207 -14.93 -6.99 9.63
N THR A 208 -14.53 -6.71 10.87
CA THR A 208 -15.33 -6.97 12.05
C THR A 208 -16.56 -6.08 12.15
N HIS A 209 -16.48 -4.80 11.77
CA HIS A 209 -17.62 -3.87 11.84
C HIS A 209 -18.66 -4.05 10.72
N LEU A 210 -18.38 -4.92 9.75
CA LEU A 210 -19.31 -5.30 8.68
C LEU A 210 -20.05 -6.62 8.96
N LEU A 211 -19.65 -7.37 9.99
CA LEU A 211 -20.38 -8.55 10.47
C LEU A 211 -21.52 -8.10 11.38
#